data_AF-A0AAU0X4T1-F1
#
_entry.id   AF-A0AAU0X4T1-F1
#
_cell.length_a   1.000
_cell.length_b   1.000
_cell.length_c   1.000
_cell.angle_alpha   90.00
_cell.angle_beta   90.00
_cell.angle_gamma   90.00
#
_symmetry.space_group_name_H-M   'P 1'
#
loop_
_entity.id
_entity.type
_entity.pdbx_description
1 polymer ?
#
loop_
_entity_poly.entity_id
_entity_poly.type
_entity_poly.pdbx_seq_one_letter_code
_entity_poly.pdbx_strand_id
1 'polypeptide(L)'
;MTQPPHIPDGNPYAQQPQPPQQQPQYGYPQQPPAGPPPQQQPYAPFPQQQGMPGMKGGFQPVPPPAPARGNLGLGILAGFVAMLVIAGVYGGIVGATEHEIGYAAVAVGVVVGFAAGKVGGNNPVVLIVSPILSLVGVYLGQLLGESIIGSKVLPFSVPELLFQHFNWVHEAWKTDSDPMTFLFFALAAVASFGAAKRASS
;
A
#
# COMPACT_ATOMS: atom_id res chain seq x y z
N MET A 1 17.15 71.87 19.20
CA MET A 1 15.97 71.06 18.82
C MET A 1 16.29 70.56 17.42
N THR A 2 16.61 69.30 17.16
CA THR A 2 15.84 68.08 17.40
C THR A 2 16.74 66.85 17.60
N GLN A 3 16.20 65.91 18.36
CA GLN A 3 16.76 64.67 18.90
C GLN A 3 16.91 63.58 17.81
N PRO A 4 17.91 62.68 17.89
CA PRO A 4 18.00 61.50 17.02
C PRO A 4 16.90 60.46 17.36
N PRO A 5 16.27 59.81 16.36
CA PRO A 5 15.26 58.79 16.62
C PRO A 5 15.86 57.49 17.15
N HIS A 6 15.22 57.02 18.21
CA HIS A 6 15.45 55.82 19.01
C HIS A 6 15.24 54.53 18.18
N ILE A 7 16.14 53.55 18.32
CA ILE A 7 15.96 52.17 17.83
C ILE A 7 15.25 51.35 18.93
N PRO A 8 14.40 50.36 18.58
CA PRO A 8 13.20 49.99 19.34
C PRO A 8 13.42 48.96 20.46
N ASP A 9 12.77 49.20 21.60
CA ASP A 9 12.41 48.16 22.56
C ASP A 9 11.06 47.56 22.15
N GLY A 10 11.02 46.26 21.88
CA GLY A 10 9.75 45.57 21.64
C GLY A 10 9.92 44.24 20.97
N ASN A 11 10.25 43.22 21.77
CA ASN A 11 10.26 41.82 21.36
C ASN A 11 8.81 41.35 21.07
N PRO A 12 8.40 41.10 19.81
CA PRO A 12 7.02 40.80 19.46
C PRO A 12 6.59 39.34 19.77
N TYR A 13 7.44 38.56 20.47
CA TYR A 13 7.22 37.15 20.78
C TYR A 13 6.50 36.89 22.12
N ALA A 14 5.91 37.91 22.76
CA ALA A 14 5.02 37.70 23.91
C ALA A 14 3.60 37.32 23.43
N GLN A 15 3.45 36.14 22.81
CA GLN A 15 2.13 35.56 22.55
C GLN A 15 1.68 34.73 23.76
N GLN A 16 0.55 35.12 24.34
CA GLN A 16 -0.17 34.41 25.39
C GLN A 16 -0.75 33.09 24.85
N PRO A 17 -0.77 31.99 25.62
CA PRO A 17 -1.42 30.75 25.19
C PRO A 17 -2.95 30.91 25.15
N GLN A 18 -3.56 30.63 23.99
CA GLN A 18 -5.01 30.50 23.83
C GLN A 18 -5.52 29.20 24.50
N PRO A 19 -6.74 29.21 25.09
CA PRO A 19 -7.36 27.99 25.63
C PRO A 19 -7.85 27.05 24.51
N PRO A 20 -7.88 25.71 24.73
CA PRO A 20 -8.30 24.75 23.71
C PRO A 20 -9.80 24.84 23.41
N GLN A 21 -10.15 24.84 22.12
CA GLN A 21 -11.52 24.68 21.62
C GLN A 21 -11.99 23.23 21.84
N GLN A 22 -13.19 23.08 22.40
CA GLN A 22 -13.84 21.80 22.69
C GLN A 22 -14.36 21.16 21.38
N GLN A 23 -14.04 19.88 21.17
CA GLN A 23 -14.66 19.05 20.13
C GLN A 23 -16.06 18.56 20.58
N PRO A 24 -17.01 18.31 19.66
CA PRO A 24 -18.36 17.88 20.03
C PRO A 24 -18.36 16.46 20.61
N GLN A 25 -18.90 16.35 21.82
CA GLN A 25 -19.01 15.15 22.64
C GLN A 25 -20.14 14.25 22.12
N TYR A 26 -19.79 13.06 21.60
CA TYR A 26 -20.75 12.00 21.27
C TYR A 26 -21.46 11.52 22.55
N GLY A 27 -22.79 11.37 22.45
CA GLY A 27 -23.69 11.12 23.58
C GLY A 27 -23.52 9.75 24.25
N TYR A 28 -23.60 9.76 25.58
CA TYR A 28 -23.77 8.57 26.41
C TYR A 28 -25.26 8.26 26.60
N PRO A 29 -25.67 6.98 26.72
CA PRO A 29 -27.04 6.62 27.09
C PRO A 29 -27.35 7.00 28.54
N GLN A 30 -28.58 7.49 28.77
CA GLN A 30 -29.12 7.91 30.06
C GLN A 30 -29.12 6.77 31.10
N GLN A 31 -28.68 7.10 32.32
CA GLN A 31 -28.89 6.26 33.51
C GLN A 31 -30.28 6.51 34.14
N PRO A 32 -30.99 5.48 34.61
CA PRO A 32 -32.26 5.65 35.34
C PRO A 32 -32.07 6.12 36.80
N PRO A 33 -33.13 6.66 37.45
CA PRO A 33 -33.02 7.39 38.73
C PRO A 33 -32.60 6.53 39.93
N ALA A 34 -31.81 7.14 40.82
CA ALA A 34 -31.25 6.55 42.02
C ALA A 34 -32.32 6.18 43.07
N GLY A 35 -32.27 4.94 43.57
CA GLY A 35 -32.96 4.49 44.78
C GLY A 35 -32.18 4.80 46.07
N PRO A 36 -32.81 4.65 47.25
CA PRO A 36 -32.25 5.07 48.54
C PRO A 36 -31.01 4.27 48.98
N PRO A 37 -30.12 4.85 49.81
CA PRO A 37 -28.80 4.27 50.12
C PRO A 37 -28.89 3.05 51.05
N PRO A 38 -28.15 1.95 50.79
CA PRO A 38 -28.09 0.83 51.70
C PRO A 38 -27.13 1.08 52.87
N GLN A 39 -27.58 0.67 54.06
CA GLN A 39 -26.83 0.69 55.31
C GLN A 39 -25.65 -0.28 55.27
N GLN A 40 -24.53 0.12 55.89
CA GLN A 40 -23.31 -0.67 56.01
C GLN A 40 -23.57 -1.94 56.84
N GLN A 41 -23.18 -3.11 56.33
CA GLN A 41 -23.08 -4.35 57.12
C GLN A 41 -21.66 -4.92 57.12
N PRO A 42 -21.20 -5.51 58.24
CA PRO A 42 -19.80 -5.88 58.46
C PRO A 42 -19.36 -7.09 57.63
N TYR A 43 -18.09 -7.08 57.25
CA TYR A 43 -17.45 -8.07 56.39
C TYR A 43 -17.48 -9.47 56.99
N ALA A 44 -18.12 -10.42 56.31
CA ALA A 44 -18.07 -11.85 56.60
C ALA A 44 -17.20 -12.59 55.56
N PRO A 45 -16.37 -13.56 55.95
CA PRO A 45 -15.44 -14.23 55.05
C PRO A 45 -16.17 -15.09 54.01
N PHE A 46 -15.74 -14.97 52.75
CA PHE A 46 -16.32 -15.65 51.59
C PHE A 46 -16.29 -17.18 51.73
N PRO A 47 -17.42 -17.88 51.54
CA PRO A 47 -17.42 -19.34 51.48
C PRO A 47 -16.88 -19.82 50.12
N GLN A 48 -15.98 -20.81 50.17
CA GLN A 48 -15.51 -21.55 48.99
C GLN A 48 -16.71 -22.16 48.25
N GLN A 49 -16.96 -21.71 47.02
CA GLN A 49 -18.01 -22.26 46.17
C GLN A 49 -17.60 -23.64 45.66
N GLN A 50 -18.15 -24.66 46.33
CA GLN A 50 -18.25 -26.03 45.87
C GLN A 50 -19.27 -26.08 44.70
N GLY A 51 -18.86 -26.67 43.57
CA GLY A 51 -19.54 -26.54 42.29
C GLY A 51 -20.98 -27.03 42.25
N MET A 52 -21.88 -26.22 41.68
CA MET A 52 -23.23 -26.62 41.30
C MET A 52 -23.23 -27.28 39.91
N PRO A 53 -23.77 -28.51 39.76
CA PRO A 53 -23.98 -29.12 38.45
C PRO A 53 -25.21 -28.45 37.80
N GLY A 54 -24.99 -27.61 36.79
CA GLY A 54 -26.08 -27.16 35.91
C GLY A 54 -26.00 -25.76 35.34
N MET A 55 -25.11 -24.88 35.82
CA MET A 55 -25.03 -23.50 35.32
C MET A 55 -23.62 -23.15 34.86
N LYS A 56 -23.24 -23.64 33.67
CA LYS A 56 -21.98 -23.29 32.99
C LYS A 56 -22.14 -22.00 32.20
N GLY A 57 -22.38 -20.88 32.89
CA GLY A 57 -22.35 -19.53 32.33
C GLY A 57 -20.92 -18.98 32.32
N GLY A 58 -20.01 -19.64 31.61
CA GLY A 58 -18.67 -19.11 31.36
C GLY A 58 -18.65 -18.39 30.02
N PHE A 59 -18.20 -17.14 29.97
CA PHE A 59 -17.74 -16.52 28.73
C PHE A 59 -16.64 -17.41 28.15
N GLN A 60 -16.99 -18.22 27.15
CA GLN A 60 -16.03 -18.95 26.34
C GLN A 60 -15.29 -17.90 25.49
N PRO A 61 -13.95 -17.80 25.58
CA PRO A 61 -13.20 -16.94 24.67
C PRO A 61 -13.52 -17.36 23.22
N VAL A 62 -13.93 -16.40 22.39
CA VAL A 62 -14.10 -16.66 20.96
C VAL A 62 -12.72 -17.04 20.41
N PRO A 63 -12.56 -18.22 19.77
CA PRO A 63 -11.28 -18.60 19.20
C PRO A 63 -10.88 -17.60 18.11
N PRO A 64 -9.58 -17.25 18.02
CA PRO A 64 -9.11 -16.33 16.99
C PRO A 64 -9.46 -16.87 15.60
N PRO A 65 -9.78 -15.98 14.63
CA PRO A 65 -10.08 -16.39 13.26
C PRO A 65 -8.93 -17.26 12.72
N ALA A 66 -9.29 -18.34 12.01
CA ALA A 66 -8.29 -19.19 11.38
C ALA A 66 -7.45 -18.36 10.40
N PRO A 67 -6.11 -18.55 10.33
CA PRO A 67 -5.27 -17.85 9.37
C PRO A 67 -5.80 -18.08 7.96
N ALA A 68 -6.05 -16.99 7.21
CA ALA A 68 -6.42 -17.08 5.82
C ALA A 68 -5.31 -17.84 5.05
N ARG A 69 -5.66 -18.96 4.41
CA ARG A 69 -4.73 -19.76 3.62
C ARG A 69 -4.81 -19.32 2.17
N GLY A 70 -3.73 -18.73 1.66
CA GLY A 70 -3.60 -18.41 0.24
C GLY A 70 -3.22 -19.63 -0.61
N ASN A 71 -3.41 -19.53 -1.92
CA ASN A 71 -3.00 -20.54 -2.89
C ASN A 71 -1.82 -20.00 -3.71
N LEU A 72 -0.64 -20.59 -3.52
CA LEU A 72 0.59 -20.16 -4.18
C LEU A 72 0.46 -20.08 -5.70
N GLY A 73 -0.07 -21.14 -6.34
CA GLY A 73 -0.17 -21.21 -7.79
C GLY A 73 -1.12 -20.15 -8.35
N LEU A 74 -2.27 -19.97 -7.71
CA LEU A 74 -3.23 -18.93 -8.09
C LEU A 74 -2.69 -17.53 -7.82
N GLY A 75 -1.90 -17.34 -6.75
CA GLY A 75 -1.22 -16.08 -6.45
C GLY A 75 -0.22 -15.68 -7.54
N ILE A 76 0.65 -16.61 -7.94
CA ILE A 76 1.61 -16.36 -9.03
C ILE A 76 0.86 -16.07 -10.34
N LEU A 77 -0.18 -16.85 -10.66
CA LEU A 77 -0.99 -16.64 -11.85
C LEU A 77 -1.67 -15.26 -11.85
N ALA A 78 -2.27 -14.86 -10.72
CA ALA A 78 -2.91 -13.56 -10.57
C ALA A 78 -1.90 -12.41 -10.76
N GLY A 79 -0.71 -12.52 -10.16
CA GLY A 79 0.38 -11.58 -10.36
C GLY A 79 0.84 -11.51 -11.83
N PHE A 80 0.97 -12.66 -12.49
CA PHE A 80 1.39 -12.74 -13.89
C PHE A 80 0.35 -12.11 -14.85
N VAL A 81 -0.94 -12.38 -14.64
CA VAL A 81 -2.01 -11.75 -15.44
C VAL A 81 -2.03 -10.24 -15.21
N ALA A 82 -1.94 -9.81 -13.94
CA ALA A 82 -1.87 -8.38 -13.60
C ALA A 82 -0.65 -7.71 -14.25
N MET A 83 0.51 -8.38 -14.26
CA MET A 83 1.74 -7.93 -14.91
C MET A 83 1.52 -7.69 -16.41
N LEU A 84 0.94 -8.65 -17.13
CA LEU A 84 0.70 -8.49 -18.58
C LEU A 84 -0.25 -7.33 -18.87
N VAL A 85 -1.34 -7.21 -18.10
CA VAL A 85 -2.32 -6.14 -18.29
C VAL A 85 -1.69 -4.77 -18.04
N ILE A 86 -1.01 -4.60 -16.89
CA ILE A 86 -0.46 -3.30 -16.53
C ILE A 86 0.76 -2.92 -17.39
N ALA A 87 1.56 -3.90 -17.82
CA ALA A 87 2.64 -3.69 -18.79
C ALA A 87 2.09 -3.20 -20.14
N GLY A 88 1.00 -3.80 -20.61
CA GLY A 88 0.31 -3.36 -21.83
C GLY A 88 -0.21 -1.92 -21.72
N VAL A 89 -0.84 -1.57 -20.59
CA VAL A 89 -1.32 -0.21 -20.32
C VAL A 89 -0.14 0.78 -20.27
N TYR A 90 0.91 0.45 -19.52
CA TYR A 90 2.09 1.29 -19.40
C TYR A 90 2.77 1.53 -20.76
N GLY A 91 3.06 0.46 -21.51
CA GLY A 91 3.66 0.58 -22.84
C GLY A 91 2.78 1.31 -23.85
N GLY A 92 1.45 1.11 -23.79
CA GLY A 92 0.50 1.87 -24.59
C GLY A 92 0.52 3.37 -24.29
N ILE A 93 0.65 3.75 -23.02
CA ILE A 93 0.79 5.15 -22.61
C ILE A 93 2.10 5.73 -23.15
N VAL A 94 3.24 5.07 -22.88
CA VAL A 94 4.56 5.52 -23.37
C VAL A 94 4.56 5.68 -24.89
N GLY A 95 4.04 4.68 -25.61
CA GLY A 95 3.92 4.70 -27.06
C GLY A 95 3.04 5.83 -27.59
N ALA A 96 2.00 6.21 -26.87
CA ALA A 96 1.09 7.29 -27.26
C ALA A 96 1.64 8.68 -26.92
N THR A 97 2.33 8.83 -25.78
CA THR A 97 2.80 10.14 -25.29
C THR A 97 4.24 10.45 -25.62
N GLU A 98 5.04 9.46 -26.08
CA GLU A 98 6.48 9.59 -26.34
C GLU A 98 7.29 10.07 -25.13
N HIS A 99 6.70 9.93 -23.94
CA HIS A 99 7.27 10.39 -22.67
C HIS A 99 7.16 9.24 -21.68
N GLU A 100 8.29 8.88 -21.08
CA GLU A 100 8.32 7.94 -19.97
C GLU A 100 7.85 8.60 -18.67
N ILE A 101 7.01 7.87 -17.94
CA ILE A 101 6.48 8.33 -16.67
C ILE A 101 7.11 7.45 -15.59
N GLY A 102 8.21 7.90 -14.98
CA GLY A 102 8.95 7.11 -13.98
C GLY A 102 8.10 6.63 -12.79
N TYR A 103 7.09 7.40 -12.38
CA TYR A 103 6.15 6.99 -11.33
C TYR A 103 5.20 5.85 -11.74
N ALA A 104 5.06 5.55 -13.04
CA ALA A 104 4.27 4.42 -13.52
C ALA A 104 4.88 3.07 -13.10
N ALA A 105 6.21 2.96 -12.98
CA ALA A 105 6.87 1.74 -12.53
C ALA A 105 6.45 1.33 -11.11
N VAL A 106 6.28 2.31 -10.21
CA VAL A 106 5.77 2.07 -8.87
C VAL A 106 4.34 1.53 -8.92
N ALA A 107 3.48 2.10 -9.78
CA ALA A 107 2.12 1.63 -9.96
C ALA A 107 2.07 0.19 -10.49
N VAL A 108 2.91 -0.14 -11.48
CA VAL A 108 3.09 -1.51 -11.97
C VAL A 108 3.45 -2.45 -10.82
N GLY A 109 4.46 -2.10 -10.02
CA GLY A 109 4.87 -2.87 -8.86
C GLY A 109 3.74 -3.09 -7.86
N VAL A 110 3.03 -2.03 -7.47
CA VAL A 110 1.91 -2.11 -6.53
C VAL A 110 0.80 -3.03 -7.05
N VAL A 111 0.39 -2.89 -8.31
CA VAL A 111 -0.70 -3.69 -8.90
C VAL A 111 -0.33 -5.17 -8.94
N VAL A 112 0.87 -5.49 -9.42
CA VAL A 112 1.36 -6.87 -9.53
C VAL A 112 1.51 -7.51 -8.15
N GLY A 113 2.16 -6.79 -7.21
CA GLY A 113 2.34 -7.26 -5.85
C GLY A 113 1.02 -7.48 -5.12
N PHE A 114 0.10 -6.52 -5.23
CA PHE A 114 -1.23 -6.63 -4.63
C PHE A 114 -2.01 -7.83 -5.17
N ALA A 115 -2.05 -8.01 -6.50
CA ALA A 115 -2.75 -9.13 -7.12
C ALA A 115 -2.17 -10.48 -6.66
N ALA A 116 -0.85 -10.60 -6.62
CA ALA A 116 -0.16 -11.80 -6.18
C ALA A 116 -0.39 -12.09 -4.68
N GLY A 117 -0.23 -11.07 -3.82
CA GLY A 117 -0.40 -11.20 -2.37
C GLY A 117 -1.83 -11.52 -1.95
N LYS A 118 -2.83 -10.91 -2.60
CA LYS A 118 -4.26 -11.09 -2.29
C LYS A 118 -4.73 -12.53 -2.48
N VAL A 119 -4.19 -13.22 -3.50
CA VAL A 119 -4.59 -14.60 -3.82
C VAL A 119 -3.59 -15.63 -3.27
N GLY A 120 -2.30 -15.27 -3.27
CA GLY A 120 -1.21 -16.12 -2.80
C GLY A 120 -1.08 -16.22 -1.28
N GLY A 121 -1.65 -15.27 -0.53
CA GLY A 121 -1.57 -15.21 0.92
C GLY A 121 -0.14 -15.04 1.43
N ASN A 122 0.09 -15.34 2.72
CA ASN A 122 1.36 -15.05 3.41
C ASN A 122 2.50 -16.04 3.07
N ASN A 123 2.55 -16.52 1.83
CA ASN A 123 3.59 -17.44 1.36
C ASN A 123 4.87 -16.66 0.98
N PRO A 124 6.05 -16.99 1.53
CA PRO A 124 7.29 -16.28 1.24
C PRO A 124 7.67 -16.30 -0.25
N VAL A 125 7.28 -17.35 -0.99
CA VAL A 125 7.52 -17.43 -2.44
C VAL A 125 6.80 -16.31 -3.18
N VAL A 126 5.57 -15.95 -2.77
CA VAL A 126 4.79 -14.86 -3.38
C VAL A 126 5.52 -13.53 -3.21
N LEU A 127 6.11 -13.30 -2.04
CA LEU A 127 6.86 -12.08 -1.73
C LEU A 127 8.15 -11.95 -2.56
N ILE A 128 8.75 -13.06 -3.00
CA ILE A 128 9.95 -13.05 -3.85
C ILE A 128 9.58 -12.97 -5.33
N VAL A 129 8.57 -13.74 -5.75
CA VAL A 129 8.17 -13.84 -7.16
C VAL A 129 7.49 -12.55 -7.65
N SER A 130 6.70 -11.87 -6.81
CA SER A 130 6.00 -10.66 -7.24
C SER A 130 6.92 -9.48 -7.61
N PRO A 131 8.01 -9.18 -6.88
CA PRO A 131 9.03 -8.24 -7.33
C PRO A 131 9.63 -8.61 -8.69
N ILE A 132 9.97 -9.89 -8.90
CA ILE A 132 10.54 -10.37 -10.17
C ILE A 132 9.55 -10.13 -11.31
N LEU A 133 8.29 -10.52 -11.12
CA LEU A 133 7.23 -10.26 -12.11
C LEU A 133 7.05 -8.77 -12.37
N SER A 134 7.20 -7.92 -11.35
CA SER A 134 7.07 -6.47 -11.51
C SER A 134 8.21 -5.89 -12.33
N LEU A 135 9.45 -6.33 -12.09
CA LEU A 135 10.60 -5.97 -12.91
C LEU A 135 10.37 -6.38 -14.37
N VAL A 136 9.95 -7.63 -14.60
CA VAL A 136 9.62 -8.11 -15.95
C VAL A 136 8.51 -7.28 -16.57
N GLY A 137 7.45 -6.95 -15.83
CA GLY A 137 6.33 -6.14 -16.30
C GLY A 137 6.72 -4.72 -16.70
N VAL A 138 7.55 -4.04 -15.90
CA VAL A 138 8.06 -2.71 -16.25
C VAL A 138 8.88 -2.78 -17.54
N TYR A 139 9.81 -3.73 -17.63
CA TYR A 139 10.65 -3.91 -18.81
C TYR A 139 9.84 -4.22 -20.07
N LEU A 140 8.88 -5.13 -19.98
CA LEU A 140 7.98 -5.44 -21.10
C LEU A 140 7.14 -4.24 -21.53
N GLY A 141 6.68 -3.42 -20.59
CA GLY A 141 5.95 -2.20 -20.92
C GLY A 141 6.83 -1.18 -21.64
N GLN A 142 8.09 -0.98 -21.22
CA GLN A 142 9.03 -0.11 -21.94
C GLN A 142 9.30 -0.63 -23.36
N LEU A 143 9.59 -1.92 -23.53
CA LEU A 143 9.82 -2.52 -24.85
C LEU A 143 8.60 -2.39 -25.77
N LEU A 144 7.39 -2.52 -25.24
CA LEU A 144 6.16 -2.29 -25.99
C LEU A 144 6.04 -0.81 -26.40
N GLY A 145 6.34 0.12 -25.48
CA GLY A 145 6.39 1.56 -25.77
C GLY A 145 7.36 1.88 -26.90
N GLU A 146 8.60 1.40 -26.79
CA GLU A 146 9.62 1.54 -27.84
C GLU A 146 9.18 0.97 -29.19
N SER A 147 8.52 -0.18 -29.17
CA SER A 147 8.00 -0.81 -30.39
C SER A 147 6.88 0.02 -31.02
N ILE A 148 6.00 0.63 -30.21
CA ILE A 148 4.95 1.54 -30.70
C ILE A 148 5.59 2.79 -31.32
N ILE A 149 6.56 3.41 -30.64
CA ILE A 149 7.28 4.59 -31.15
C ILE A 149 8.01 4.23 -32.45
N GLY A 150 8.78 3.14 -32.45
CA GLY A 150 9.49 2.64 -33.62
C GLY A 150 8.56 2.37 -34.81
N SER A 151 7.38 1.81 -34.58
CA SER A 151 6.40 1.53 -35.65
C SER A 151 5.83 2.78 -36.34
N LYS A 152 5.96 3.96 -35.72
CA LYS A 152 5.55 5.23 -36.34
C LYS A 152 6.58 5.76 -37.35
N VAL A 153 7.85 5.35 -37.23
CA VAL A 153 8.97 5.90 -38.01
C VAL A 153 9.68 4.86 -38.87
N LEU A 154 9.51 3.57 -38.57
CA LEU A 154 10.03 2.44 -39.32
C LEU A 154 8.91 1.76 -40.13
N PRO A 155 9.24 1.03 -41.22
CA PRO A 155 8.25 0.33 -42.04
C PRO A 155 7.76 -0.99 -41.41
N PHE A 156 7.89 -1.17 -40.09
CA PHE A 156 7.55 -2.41 -39.38
C PHE A 156 6.39 -2.19 -38.41
N SER A 157 5.52 -3.19 -38.30
CA SER A 157 4.47 -3.23 -37.29
C SER A 157 5.03 -3.51 -35.88
N VAL A 158 4.27 -3.15 -34.83
CA VAL A 158 4.65 -3.42 -33.43
C VAL A 158 5.01 -4.89 -33.17
N PRO A 159 4.23 -5.89 -33.64
CA PRO A 159 4.60 -7.30 -33.47
C PRO A 159 5.88 -7.69 -34.22
N GLU A 160 6.12 -7.15 -35.42
CA GLU A 160 7.37 -7.41 -36.15
C GLU A 160 8.57 -6.84 -35.38
N LEU A 161 8.45 -5.64 -34.83
CA LEU A 161 9.49 -5.05 -33.99
C LEU A 161 9.77 -5.89 -32.73
N LEU A 162 8.73 -6.33 -32.01
CA LEU A 162 8.89 -7.13 -30.80
C LEU A 162 9.41 -8.54 -31.04
N PHE A 163 8.96 -9.21 -32.10
CA PHE A 163 9.21 -10.65 -32.28
C PHE A 163 10.28 -10.97 -33.34
N GLN A 164 10.49 -10.09 -34.33
CA GLN A 164 11.44 -10.31 -35.43
C GLN A 164 12.64 -9.37 -35.35
N HIS A 165 12.44 -8.17 -34.80
CA HIS A 165 13.49 -7.15 -34.66
C HIS A 165 13.75 -6.77 -33.20
N PHE A 166 13.57 -7.72 -32.27
CA PHE A 166 13.72 -7.49 -30.83
C PHE A 166 15.05 -6.82 -30.46
N ASN A 167 16.13 -7.17 -31.15
CA ASN A 167 17.44 -6.56 -30.92
C ASN A 167 17.39 -5.04 -31.09
N TRP A 168 16.68 -4.53 -32.10
CA TRP A 168 16.58 -3.08 -32.33
C TRP A 168 15.77 -2.39 -31.24
N VAL A 169 14.66 -3.02 -30.82
CA VAL A 169 13.85 -2.51 -29.70
C VAL A 169 14.67 -2.50 -28.41
N HIS A 170 15.46 -3.54 -28.16
CA HIS A 170 16.34 -3.62 -27.00
C HIS A 170 17.48 -2.60 -27.05
N GLU A 171 18.08 -2.36 -28.22
CA GLU A 171 19.08 -1.30 -28.38
C GLU A 171 18.49 0.09 -28.16
N ALA A 172 17.28 0.36 -28.66
CA ALA A 172 16.57 1.62 -28.42
C ALA A 172 16.32 1.81 -26.92
N TRP A 173 15.73 0.82 -26.26
CA TRP A 173 15.54 0.83 -24.81
C TRP A 173 16.85 1.07 -24.04
N LYS A 174 17.96 0.43 -24.42
CA LYS A 174 19.26 0.66 -23.77
C LYS A 174 19.78 2.09 -23.98
N THR A 175 19.53 2.65 -25.16
CA THR A 175 19.95 4.02 -25.50
C THR A 175 19.18 5.04 -24.70
N ASP A 176 17.88 4.80 -24.49
CA ASP A 176 16.98 5.70 -23.77
C ASP A 176 16.99 5.46 -22.25
N SER A 177 17.47 4.30 -21.80
CA SER A 177 17.60 3.98 -20.38
C SER A 177 18.72 4.77 -19.71
N ASP A 178 18.33 5.62 -18.77
CA ASP A 178 19.24 6.34 -17.88
C ASP A 178 19.36 5.67 -16.49
N PRO A 179 20.23 6.16 -15.59
CA PRO A 179 20.29 5.64 -14.22
C PRO A 179 18.97 5.71 -13.43
N MET A 180 18.08 6.65 -13.76
CA MET A 180 16.77 6.78 -13.12
C MET A 180 15.85 5.62 -13.49
N THR A 181 15.92 5.11 -14.73
CA THR A 181 15.20 3.90 -15.14
C THR A 181 15.47 2.74 -14.18
N PHE A 182 16.75 2.49 -13.85
CA PHE A 182 17.12 1.43 -12.90
C PHE A 182 16.67 1.71 -11.46
N LEU A 183 16.63 2.98 -11.04
CA LEU A 183 16.02 3.35 -9.77
C LEU A 183 14.53 3.01 -9.75
N PHE A 184 13.80 3.29 -10.84
CA PHE A 184 12.38 2.96 -10.95
C PHE A 184 12.11 1.46 -10.99
N PHE A 185 13.00 0.66 -11.60
CA PHE A 185 12.97 -0.80 -11.46
C PHE A 185 13.09 -1.23 -9.99
N ALA A 186 14.06 -0.67 -9.25
CA ALA A 186 14.22 -0.98 -7.83
C ALA A 186 12.98 -0.57 -7.01
N LEU A 187 12.41 0.61 -7.29
CA LEU A 187 11.19 1.07 -6.64
C LEU A 187 9.99 0.19 -6.97
N ALA A 188 9.86 -0.29 -8.21
CA ALA A 188 8.82 -1.24 -8.60
C ALA A 188 8.92 -2.55 -7.82
N ALA A 189 10.13 -3.09 -7.67
CA ALA A 189 10.38 -4.29 -6.87
C ALA A 189 10.02 -4.09 -5.38
N VAL A 190 10.46 -2.98 -4.77
CA VAL A 190 10.15 -2.66 -3.36
C VAL A 190 8.66 -2.42 -3.16
N ALA A 191 8.02 -1.67 -4.07
CA ALA A 191 6.59 -1.41 -4.02
C ALA A 191 5.77 -2.69 -4.17
N SER A 192 6.20 -3.60 -5.05
CA SER A 192 5.59 -4.91 -5.23
C SER A 192 5.67 -5.77 -3.99
N PHE A 193 6.87 -5.87 -3.38
CA PHE A 193 7.03 -6.58 -2.12
C PHE A 193 6.12 -6.02 -1.02
N GLY A 194 6.10 -4.69 -0.87
CA GLY A 194 5.28 -4.00 0.12
C GLY A 194 3.78 -4.21 -0.11
N ALA A 195 3.32 -4.13 -1.36
CA ALA A 195 1.94 -4.37 -1.74
C ALA A 195 1.53 -5.83 -1.52
N ALA A 196 2.39 -6.79 -1.90
CA ALA A 196 2.15 -8.21 -1.68
C ALA A 196 2.01 -8.53 -0.19
N LYS A 197 2.92 -8.03 0.65
CA LYS A 197 2.89 -8.22 2.11
C LYS A 197 1.64 -7.62 2.75
N ARG A 198 1.21 -6.43 2.32
CA ARG A 198 -0.02 -5.79 2.82
C ARG A 198 -1.27 -6.53 2.37
N ALA A 199 -1.29 -7.04 1.15
CA ALA A 199 -2.44 -7.77 0.60
C ALA A 199 -2.58 -9.20 1.15
N SER A 200 -1.49 -9.77 1.68
CA SER A 200 -1.44 -11.10 2.26
C SER A 200 -1.74 -11.14 3.77
N SER A 201 -1.92 -9.98 4.40
CA SER A 201 -2.13 -9.81 5.85
C SER A 201 -3.60 -9.66 6.22
#